data_AF-A0A7J6UK60-F1
#
_entry.id   AF-A0A7J6UK60-F1
#
_cell.length_a   1.000
_cell.length_b   1.000
_cell.length_c   1.000
_cell.angle_alpha   90.00
_cell.angle_beta   90.00
_cell.angle_gamma   90.00
#
_symmetry.space_group_name_H-M   'P 1'
#
loop_
_entity.id
_entity.type
_entity.pdbx_description
1 polymer ?
#
loop_
_entity_poly.entity_id
_entity_poly.type
_entity_poly.pdbx_seq_one_letter_code
_entity_poly.pdbx_strand_id
1 'polypeptide(L)'
;MDFTRKRLDSQKLPGPPPPLRGCPLSTIMLDRSFLRDCESHSDDAFDASVPVSSVDFFLSHSWSADGFWKQMAIFICSSTSATYKIMVFSSVAASYLFVFGGRYRWREELIVSCLGFVSFLISLVVIPLYNHRNTIVFLDKCCIQQKDPTAKSYGISRLAEYLRASDKLLVLWSPDYLDRLWCVYELAVFLRTHDKEDVVVVNLDHLKLCVTLMLAQFTSILILSLVENYDSTLSLHSMGYASGLATSLLIGRKTFACSEEWLTFCSKVKRFRVHKAKCSSTADSMNLRNSITGMYGPEEPERSMSQPGCPLRLFWELFAHLIFLLLSQGYYAVLQRLSREKWNL
;
A
#
# COMPACT_ATOMS: atom_id res chain seq x y z
N MET A 1 22.98 -17.47 -24.72
CA MET A 1 24.32 -16.85 -24.74
C MET A 1 24.59 -16.23 -23.39
N ASP A 2 25.64 -16.73 -22.75
CA ASP A 2 25.99 -16.69 -21.33
C ASP A 2 26.70 -15.37 -20.93
N PHE A 3 26.05 -14.22 -21.14
CA PHE A 3 26.66 -12.89 -20.97
C PHE A 3 26.65 -12.34 -19.54
N THR A 4 25.96 -12.99 -18.59
CA THR A 4 25.81 -12.48 -17.20
C THR A 4 26.91 -12.96 -16.26
N ARG A 5 27.73 -13.94 -16.68
CA ARG A 5 28.69 -14.61 -15.80
C ARG A 5 30.05 -13.90 -15.67
N LYS A 6 30.32 -12.86 -16.45
CA LYS A 6 31.71 -12.42 -16.72
C LYS A 6 32.08 -10.99 -16.35
N ARG A 7 31.24 -10.19 -15.68
CA ARG A 7 31.60 -8.78 -15.40
C ARG A 7 31.01 -8.12 -14.15
N LEU A 8 30.82 -8.91 -13.10
CA LEU A 8 30.93 -8.43 -11.73
C LEU A 8 32.00 -9.33 -11.10
N ASP A 9 33.26 -9.05 -11.40
CA ASP A 9 34.36 -9.52 -10.57
C ASP A 9 34.21 -8.80 -9.22
N SER A 10 33.28 -9.35 -8.45
CA SER A 10 33.22 -9.25 -7.01
C SER A 10 34.65 -9.39 -6.51
N GLN A 11 35.08 -8.45 -5.68
CA GLN A 11 36.16 -8.71 -4.75
C GLN A 11 35.87 -10.08 -4.14
N LYS A 12 36.62 -11.10 -4.58
CA LYS A 12 36.49 -12.46 -4.09
C LYS A 12 36.92 -12.43 -2.64
N LEU A 13 35.97 -12.24 -1.74
CA LEU A 13 36.14 -12.56 -0.34
C LEU A 13 36.54 -14.05 -0.29
N PRO A 14 37.62 -14.41 0.42
CA PRO A 14 38.03 -15.79 0.54
C PRO A 14 36.96 -16.56 1.34
N GLY A 15 36.12 -17.34 0.64
CA GLY A 15 35.09 -18.18 1.25
C GLY A 15 33.85 -18.37 0.36
N PRO A 16 32.94 -19.30 0.74
CA PRO A 16 31.61 -19.36 0.13
C PRO A 16 30.89 -18.01 0.33
N PRO A 17 30.07 -17.56 -0.64
CA PRO A 17 29.32 -16.33 -0.49
C PRO A 17 28.42 -16.42 0.77
N PRO A 18 28.35 -15.37 1.60
CA PRO A 18 27.47 -15.38 2.76
C PRO A 18 26.02 -15.64 2.33
N PRO A 19 25.17 -16.22 3.19
CA PRO A 19 23.76 -16.40 2.87
C PRO A 19 23.07 -15.06 2.61
N LEU A 20 21.99 -15.08 1.82
CA LEU A 20 21.09 -13.92 1.71
C LEU A 20 20.48 -13.63 3.08
N ARG A 21 20.04 -12.39 3.31
CA ARG A 21 19.41 -11.97 4.57
C ARG A 21 18.04 -11.37 4.32
N GLY A 22 17.11 -11.61 5.23
CA GLY A 22 15.77 -11.06 5.19
C GLY A 22 15.35 -10.56 6.57
N CYS A 23 14.47 -9.57 6.62
CA CYS A 23 13.96 -9.00 7.86
C CYS A 23 12.48 -9.38 8.04
N PRO A 24 12.02 -9.76 9.24
CA PRO A 24 10.60 -9.96 9.48
C PRO A 24 9.80 -8.68 9.16
N LEU A 25 8.71 -8.81 8.40
CA LEU A 25 7.87 -7.69 8.02
C LEU A 25 7.31 -6.96 9.25
N SER A 26 6.95 -7.72 10.29
CA SER A 26 6.47 -7.19 11.57
C SER A 26 7.45 -6.21 12.21
N THR A 27 8.76 -6.44 12.10
CA THR A 27 9.80 -5.53 12.61
C THR A 27 9.74 -4.18 11.90
N ILE A 28 9.66 -4.18 10.56
CA ILE A 28 9.56 -2.96 9.74
C ILE A 28 8.21 -2.25 9.98
N MET A 29 7.14 -3.01 10.22
CA MET A 29 5.83 -2.45 10.53
C MET A 29 5.79 -1.79 11.91
N LEU A 30 6.50 -2.32 12.89
CA LEU A 30 6.52 -1.77 14.25
C LEU A 30 7.51 -0.61 14.43
N ASP A 31 8.60 -0.58 13.66
CA ASP A 31 9.58 0.50 13.72
C ASP A 31 9.74 1.22 12.38
N ARG A 32 9.29 2.47 12.35
CA ARG A 32 9.39 3.35 11.17
C ARG A 32 10.82 3.78 10.84
N SER A 33 11.77 3.64 11.77
CA SER A 33 13.17 4.06 11.60
C SER A 33 13.86 3.34 10.43
N PHE A 34 13.42 2.10 10.17
CA PHE A 34 13.85 1.28 9.05
C PHE A 34 13.51 1.89 7.68
N LEU A 35 12.40 2.63 7.59
CA LEU A 35 11.92 3.26 6.34
C LEU A 35 12.35 4.72 6.22
N ARG A 36 13.17 5.23 7.14
CA ARG A 36 13.73 6.58 7.08
C ARG A 36 15.15 6.57 6.55
N ASP A 37 15.45 7.57 5.74
CA ASP A 37 16.79 7.86 5.25
C ASP A 37 17.63 8.46 6.40
N CYS A 38 18.12 7.60 7.29
CA CYS A 38 18.98 7.97 8.41
C CYS A 38 20.05 6.90 8.63
N GLU A 39 21.32 7.32 8.67
CA GLU A 39 22.48 6.43 8.86
C GLU A 39 22.65 5.96 10.31
N SER A 40 22.06 6.69 11.28
CA SER A 40 22.31 6.51 12.72
C SER A 40 21.85 5.17 13.30
N HIS A 41 21.01 4.41 12.61
CA HIS A 41 20.45 3.12 13.05
C HIS A 41 20.76 1.97 12.06
N SER A 42 21.85 2.07 11.32
CA SER A 42 22.20 1.08 10.30
C SER A 42 22.58 -0.29 10.86
N ASP A 43 23.29 -0.35 12.00
CA ASP A 43 23.68 -1.62 12.62
C ASP A 43 22.48 -2.32 13.25
N ASP A 44 21.70 -1.59 14.06
CA ASP A 44 20.43 -2.06 14.62
C ASP A 44 19.53 -2.63 13.51
N ALA A 45 19.56 -1.99 12.34
CA ALA A 45 18.76 -2.42 11.20
C ALA A 45 19.27 -3.72 10.56
N PHE A 46 20.58 -3.88 10.44
CA PHE A 46 21.19 -5.08 9.89
C PHE A 46 21.05 -6.28 10.84
N ASP A 47 21.21 -6.06 12.13
CA ASP A 47 21.08 -7.09 13.18
C ASP A 47 19.65 -7.64 13.30
N ALA A 48 18.65 -6.85 12.90
CA ALA A 48 17.26 -7.29 12.81
C ALA A 48 16.98 -8.27 11.66
N SER A 49 17.90 -8.41 10.70
CA SER A 49 17.78 -9.38 9.60
C SER A 49 18.34 -10.75 9.98
N VAL A 50 17.86 -11.81 9.34
CA VAL A 50 18.30 -13.19 9.55
C VAL A 50 18.73 -13.84 8.22
N PRO A 51 19.66 -14.82 8.23
CA PRO A 51 19.99 -15.59 7.04
C PRO A 51 18.78 -16.33 6.47
N VAL A 52 18.55 -16.23 5.16
CA VAL A 52 17.42 -16.84 4.46
C VAL A 52 17.82 -17.38 3.10
N SER A 53 17.05 -18.35 2.60
CA SER A 53 17.16 -18.86 1.23
C SER A 53 16.31 -18.08 0.22
N SER A 54 15.22 -17.48 0.69
CA SER A 54 14.25 -16.71 -0.10
C SER A 54 13.59 -15.64 0.76
N VAL A 55 12.91 -14.68 0.13
CA VAL A 55 12.11 -13.64 0.80
C VAL A 55 10.72 -13.58 0.18
N ASP A 56 9.69 -13.32 0.98
CA ASP A 56 8.30 -13.25 0.49
C ASP A 56 8.06 -11.96 -0.33
N PHE A 57 8.64 -10.84 0.11
CA PHE A 57 8.53 -9.56 -0.59
C PHE A 57 9.87 -8.83 -0.70
N PHE A 58 10.17 -8.32 -1.88
CA PHE A 58 11.16 -7.29 -2.09
C PHE A 58 10.51 -5.91 -1.95
N LEU A 59 10.94 -5.10 -0.98
CA LEU A 59 10.40 -3.76 -0.76
C LEU A 59 11.15 -2.72 -1.61
N SER A 60 10.62 -2.41 -2.79
CA SER A 60 11.18 -1.35 -3.64
C SER A 60 10.50 0.00 -3.36
N HIS A 61 11.31 1.03 -3.12
CA HIS A 61 10.80 2.33 -2.69
C HIS A 61 11.79 3.46 -2.97
N SER A 62 11.32 4.70 -2.97
CA SER A 62 12.20 5.87 -2.95
C SER A 62 12.53 6.28 -1.51
N TRP A 63 13.81 6.50 -1.24
CA TRP A 63 14.28 7.04 0.04
C TRP A 63 13.83 8.48 0.33
N SER A 64 13.55 9.28 -0.72
CA SER A 64 13.04 10.64 -0.57
C SER A 64 11.60 10.69 -0.06
N ALA A 65 10.85 9.59 -0.25
CA ALA A 65 9.48 9.49 0.19
C ALA A 65 9.42 9.36 1.70
N ASP A 66 8.44 10.03 2.31
CA ASP A 66 8.26 10.04 3.75
C ASP A 66 8.04 8.63 4.31
N GLY A 67 8.78 8.31 5.38
CA GLY A 67 8.78 6.99 6.01
C GLY A 67 7.45 6.59 6.65
N PHE A 68 6.68 7.56 7.15
CA PHE A 68 5.37 7.28 7.74
C PHE A 68 4.38 6.80 6.68
N TRP A 69 4.35 7.44 5.50
CA TRP A 69 3.47 6.99 4.42
C TRP A 69 3.87 5.64 3.82
N LYS A 70 5.18 5.33 3.77
CA LYS A 70 5.66 3.99 3.42
C LYS A 70 5.19 2.94 4.42
N GLN A 71 5.29 3.22 5.72
CA GLN A 71 4.82 2.32 6.77
C GLN A 71 3.29 2.10 6.69
N MET A 72 2.52 3.17 6.53
CA MET A 72 1.06 3.08 6.35
C MET A 72 0.66 2.28 5.11
N ALA A 73 1.41 2.44 4.01
CA ALA A 73 1.20 1.65 2.79
C ALA A 73 1.38 0.15 3.06
N ILE A 74 2.40 -0.23 3.83
CA ILE A 74 2.62 -1.62 4.22
C ILE A 74 1.46 -2.14 5.09
N PHE A 75 1.02 -1.40 6.12
CA PHE A 75 -0.12 -1.81 6.96
C PHE A 75 -1.40 -2.03 6.15
N ILE A 76 -1.72 -1.10 5.26
CA ILE A 76 -2.95 -1.14 4.47
C ILE A 76 -2.88 -2.24 3.41
N CYS A 77 -1.73 -2.42 2.75
CA CYS A 77 -1.54 -3.49 1.77
C CYS A 77 -1.51 -4.88 2.42
N SER A 78 -1.07 -4.96 3.68
CA SER A 78 -1.02 -6.21 4.47
C SER A 78 -2.33 -6.48 5.23
N SER A 79 -3.33 -5.61 5.10
CA SER A 79 -4.63 -5.78 5.73
C SER A 79 -5.50 -6.77 4.97
N THR A 80 -6.19 -7.64 5.70
CA THR A 80 -7.08 -8.64 5.09
C THR A 80 -8.47 -8.08 4.87
N SER A 81 -9.28 -8.83 4.11
CA SER A 81 -10.72 -8.55 3.96
C SER A 81 -11.46 -8.48 5.31
N ALA A 82 -10.92 -9.08 6.39
CA ALA A 82 -11.48 -8.97 7.73
C ALA A 82 -11.45 -7.53 8.28
N THR A 83 -10.34 -6.80 8.11
CA THR A 83 -10.22 -5.39 8.54
C THR A 83 -11.29 -4.53 7.86
N TYR A 84 -11.50 -4.75 6.56
CA TYR A 84 -12.54 -4.06 5.80
C TYR A 84 -13.96 -4.41 6.29
N LYS A 85 -14.22 -5.71 6.57
CA LYS A 85 -15.51 -6.15 7.11
C LYS A 85 -15.80 -5.52 8.47
N ILE A 86 -14.80 -5.41 9.36
CA ILE A 86 -14.94 -4.75 10.67
C ILE A 86 -15.32 -3.28 10.49
N MET A 87 -14.64 -2.57 9.60
CA MET A 87 -14.97 -1.18 9.25
C MET A 87 -16.42 -1.06 8.77
N VAL A 88 -16.82 -1.85 7.76
CA VAL A 88 -18.18 -1.82 7.20
C VAL A 88 -19.22 -2.17 8.26
N PHE A 89 -18.99 -3.22 9.06
CA PHE A 89 -19.92 -3.63 10.11
C PHE A 89 -20.10 -2.55 11.17
N SER A 90 -19.01 -1.90 11.60
CA SER A 90 -19.08 -0.80 12.57
C SER A 90 -19.88 0.39 12.04
N SER A 91 -19.69 0.76 10.78
CA SER A 91 -20.44 1.85 10.13
C SER A 91 -21.92 1.51 9.99
N VAL A 92 -22.26 0.28 9.58
CA VAL A 92 -23.65 -0.18 9.46
C VAL A 92 -24.33 -0.25 10.83
N ALA A 93 -23.64 -0.75 11.85
CA ALA A 93 -24.16 -0.79 13.22
C ALA A 93 -24.45 0.62 13.76
N ALA A 94 -23.56 1.59 13.51
CA ALA A 94 -23.77 3.00 13.86
C ALA A 94 -25.03 3.56 13.18
N SER A 95 -25.16 3.37 11.86
CA SER A 95 -26.32 3.83 11.10
C SER A 95 -27.63 3.14 11.52
N TYR A 96 -27.59 1.85 11.83
CA TYR A 96 -28.77 1.11 12.30
C TYR A 96 -29.26 1.63 13.65
N LEU A 97 -28.35 1.83 14.61
CA LEU A 97 -28.68 2.39 15.92
C LEU A 97 -29.25 3.80 15.81
N PHE A 98 -28.74 4.62 14.88
CA PHE A 98 -29.29 5.94 14.59
C PHE A 98 -30.74 5.88 14.07
N VAL A 99 -31.01 5.03 13.08
CA VAL A 99 -32.33 4.97 12.42
C VAL A 99 -33.39 4.32 13.31
N PHE A 100 -33.04 3.25 14.02
CA PHE A 100 -34.00 2.37 14.71
C PHE A 100 -33.96 2.49 16.24
N GLY A 101 -32.95 3.15 16.82
CA GLY A 101 -32.89 3.36 18.27
C GLY A 101 -34.09 4.13 18.81
N GLY A 102 -34.68 5.05 18.05
CA GLY A 102 -35.71 5.96 18.56
C GLY A 102 -35.10 7.27 19.08
N ARG A 103 -35.65 7.86 20.15
CA ARG A 103 -35.17 9.13 20.76
C ARG A 103 -33.81 9.01 21.47
N TYR A 104 -32.85 8.29 20.89
CA TYR A 104 -31.50 8.18 21.42
C TYR A 104 -30.75 9.49 21.22
N ARG A 105 -29.95 9.84 22.23
CA ARG A 105 -29.23 11.10 22.34
C ARG A 105 -27.96 10.94 21.51
N TRP A 106 -27.57 11.98 20.78
CA TRP A 106 -26.26 12.16 20.12
C TRP A 106 -25.04 11.49 20.79
N ARG A 107 -25.08 11.29 22.12
CA ARG A 107 -24.08 10.56 22.92
C ARG A 107 -23.90 9.11 22.50
N GLU A 108 -24.96 8.35 22.30
CA GLU A 108 -24.84 6.93 21.97
C GLU A 108 -24.27 6.74 20.55
N GLU A 109 -24.69 7.57 19.60
CA GLU A 109 -24.15 7.62 18.24
C GLU A 109 -22.66 7.97 18.22
N LEU A 110 -22.26 9.00 18.99
CA LEU A 110 -20.87 9.38 19.15
C LEU A 110 -20.04 8.24 19.74
N ILE A 111 -20.54 7.56 20.77
CA ILE A 111 -19.86 6.41 21.39
C ILE A 111 -19.66 5.30 20.35
N VAL A 112 -20.70 4.92 19.60
CA VAL A 112 -20.61 3.84 18.61
C VAL A 112 -19.67 4.21 17.47
N SER A 113 -19.71 5.47 17.00
CA SER A 113 -18.81 5.97 15.95
C SER A 113 -17.35 5.95 16.40
N CYS A 114 -17.07 6.40 17.63
CA CYS A 114 -15.74 6.35 18.23
C CYS A 114 -15.26 4.91 18.43
N LEU A 115 -16.11 4.03 18.97
CA LEU A 115 -15.77 2.61 19.15
C LEU A 115 -15.50 1.92 17.80
N GLY A 116 -16.30 2.22 16.78
CA GLY A 116 -16.11 1.71 15.41
C GLY A 116 -14.78 2.16 14.82
N PHE A 117 -14.47 3.45 14.91
CA PHE A 117 -13.22 4.02 14.42
C PHE A 117 -12.00 3.46 15.17
N VAL A 118 -12.06 3.39 16.50
CA VAL A 118 -10.99 2.78 17.32
C VAL A 118 -10.81 1.30 16.98
N SER A 119 -11.90 0.55 16.84
CA SER A 119 -11.85 -0.88 16.44
C SER A 119 -11.23 -1.05 15.06
N PHE A 120 -11.54 -0.16 14.11
CA PHE A 120 -10.91 -0.12 12.80
C PHE A 120 -9.40 0.14 12.90
N LEU A 121 -8.98 1.17 13.66
CA LEU A 121 -7.55 1.48 13.84
C LEU A 121 -6.78 0.34 14.51
N ILE A 122 -7.36 -0.29 15.54
CA ILE A 122 -6.76 -1.47 16.18
C ILE A 122 -6.65 -2.62 15.18
N SER A 123 -7.71 -2.87 14.40
CA SER A 123 -7.72 -3.94 13.40
C SER A 123 -6.71 -3.70 12.28
N LEU A 124 -6.52 -2.43 11.87
CA LEU A 124 -5.53 -2.01 10.88
C LEU A 124 -4.09 -2.32 11.30
N VAL A 125 -3.82 -2.39 12.61
CA VAL A 125 -2.49 -2.69 13.14
C VAL A 125 -2.37 -4.16 13.53
N VAL A 126 -3.30 -4.68 14.34
CA VAL A 126 -3.20 -6.02 14.94
C VAL A 126 -3.34 -7.12 13.90
N ILE A 127 -4.29 -7.00 12.97
CA ILE A 127 -4.56 -8.07 11.99
C ILE A 127 -3.35 -8.27 11.05
N PRO A 128 -2.76 -7.21 10.44
CA PRO A 128 -1.55 -7.39 9.65
C PRO A 128 -0.37 -7.95 10.43
N LEU A 129 -0.12 -7.46 11.66
CA LEU A 129 0.99 -7.95 12.49
C LEU A 129 0.83 -9.44 12.81
N TYR A 130 -0.39 -9.89 13.06
CA TYR A 130 -0.67 -11.29 13.32
C TYR A 130 -0.50 -12.16 12.06
N ASN A 131 -1.10 -11.73 10.94
CA ASN A 131 -1.10 -12.52 9.70
C ASN A 131 0.27 -12.59 9.04
N HIS A 132 1.09 -11.54 9.19
CA HIS A 132 2.42 -11.42 8.58
C HIS A 132 3.56 -11.64 9.57
N ARG A 133 3.30 -12.28 10.72
CA ARG A 133 4.32 -12.54 11.76
C ARG A 133 5.52 -13.36 11.25
N ASN A 134 5.31 -14.18 10.23
CA ASN A 134 6.33 -15.05 9.63
C ASN A 134 6.74 -14.58 8.23
N THR A 135 6.23 -13.44 7.76
CA THR A 135 6.60 -12.90 6.46
C THR A 135 7.99 -12.27 6.55
N ILE A 136 8.90 -12.72 5.71
CA ILE A 136 10.26 -12.22 5.56
C ILE A 136 10.31 -11.32 4.34
N VAL A 137 10.92 -10.15 4.48
CA VAL A 137 11.08 -9.20 3.39
C VAL A 137 12.52 -8.79 3.20
N PHE A 138 12.86 -8.45 1.97
CA PHE A 138 14.06 -7.71 1.67
C PHE A 138 13.80 -6.21 1.81
N LEU A 139 14.57 -5.58 2.69
CA LEU A 139 14.75 -4.13 2.77
C LEU A 139 16.26 -3.88 2.75
N ASP A 140 16.74 -3.10 1.80
CA ASP A 140 18.16 -2.78 1.59
C ASP A 140 18.87 -2.36 2.88
N LYS A 141 18.26 -1.49 3.69
CA LYS A 141 18.81 -1.04 4.98
C LYS A 141 19.00 -2.18 6.00
N CYS A 142 18.15 -3.21 5.96
CA CYS A 142 18.25 -4.37 6.85
C CYS A 142 19.15 -5.47 6.30
N CYS A 143 19.12 -5.69 4.99
CA CYS A 143 19.66 -6.91 4.39
C CYS A 143 21.06 -6.70 3.81
N ILE A 144 21.50 -5.45 3.69
CA ILE A 144 22.84 -5.06 3.23
C ILE A 144 23.54 -4.31 4.36
N GLN A 145 24.75 -4.75 4.69
CA GLN A 145 25.57 -4.09 5.70
C GLN A 145 25.95 -2.69 5.23
N GLN A 146 25.53 -1.65 5.95
CA GLN A 146 25.64 -0.26 5.49
C GLN A 146 26.97 0.42 5.86
N LYS A 147 27.59 0.03 6.99
CA LYS A 147 28.77 0.71 7.54
C LYS A 147 30.09 0.35 6.86
N ASP A 148 30.30 -0.93 6.59
CA ASP A 148 31.49 -1.39 5.89
C ASP A 148 31.33 -1.19 4.38
N PRO A 149 32.11 -0.31 3.73
CA PRO A 149 31.99 -0.05 2.29
C PRO A 149 32.19 -1.30 1.43
N THR A 150 33.04 -2.23 1.88
CA THR A 150 33.31 -3.47 1.16
C THR A 150 32.12 -4.42 1.25
N ALA A 151 31.61 -4.69 2.46
CA ALA A 151 30.40 -5.49 2.62
C ALA A 151 29.16 -4.85 1.97
N LYS A 152 29.05 -3.51 1.99
CA LYS A 152 27.99 -2.76 1.32
C LYS A 152 28.03 -2.96 -0.19
N SER A 153 29.19 -2.72 -0.79
CA SER A 153 29.40 -2.92 -2.24
C SER A 153 29.12 -4.37 -2.64
N TYR A 154 29.59 -5.32 -1.82
CA TYR A 154 29.32 -6.73 -2.02
C TYR A 154 27.82 -7.05 -1.94
N GLY A 155 27.11 -6.56 -0.93
CA GLY A 155 25.66 -6.74 -0.79
C GLY A 155 24.86 -6.12 -1.96
N ILE A 156 25.24 -4.92 -2.40
CA ILE A 156 24.65 -4.27 -3.57
C ILE A 156 24.89 -5.09 -4.84
N SER A 157 26.09 -5.67 -5.01
CA SER A 157 26.39 -6.52 -6.18
C SER A 157 25.49 -7.76 -6.28
N ARG A 158 24.88 -8.16 -5.16
CA ARG A 158 23.95 -9.30 -5.04
C ARG A 158 22.48 -8.91 -5.08
N LEU A 159 22.13 -7.66 -5.38
CA LEU A 159 20.74 -7.21 -5.44
C LEU A 159 19.91 -8.03 -6.46
N ALA A 160 20.51 -8.41 -7.59
CA ALA A 160 19.85 -9.28 -8.57
C ALA A 160 19.61 -10.71 -8.06
N GLU A 161 20.37 -11.19 -7.07
CA GLU A 161 20.09 -12.47 -6.41
C GLU A 161 18.90 -12.34 -5.47
N TYR A 162 18.83 -11.26 -4.70
CA TYR A 162 17.66 -10.96 -3.86
C TYR A 162 16.38 -10.89 -4.69
N LEU A 163 16.38 -10.15 -5.79
CA LEU A 163 15.22 -10.03 -6.66
C LEU A 163 14.77 -11.37 -7.26
N ARG A 164 15.71 -12.29 -7.55
CA ARG A 164 15.39 -13.64 -8.04
C ARG A 164 14.88 -14.57 -6.94
N ALA A 165 15.30 -14.33 -5.70
CA ALA A 165 14.90 -15.10 -4.53
C ALA A 165 13.66 -14.51 -3.84
N SER A 166 13.01 -13.51 -4.45
CA SER A 166 11.83 -12.83 -3.91
C SER A 166 10.57 -13.33 -4.59
N ASP A 167 9.58 -13.76 -3.83
CA ASP A 167 8.31 -14.24 -4.43
C ASP A 167 7.51 -13.08 -5.06
N LYS A 168 7.57 -11.89 -4.47
CA LYS A 168 6.84 -10.70 -4.94
C LYS A 168 7.68 -9.44 -4.85
N LEU A 169 7.36 -8.46 -5.68
CA LEU A 169 7.90 -7.10 -5.62
C LEU A 169 6.83 -6.14 -5.12
N LEU A 170 7.00 -5.61 -3.90
CA LEU A 170 6.15 -4.55 -3.36
C LEU A 170 6.76 -3.18 -3.66
N VAL A 171 6.16 -2.46 -4.60
CA VAL A 171 6.55 -1.12 -5.03
C VAL A 171 5.76 -0.07 -4.25
N LEU A 172 6.45 0.66 -3.37
CA LEU A 172 5.90 1.82 -2.68
C LEU A 172 6.09 3.06 -3.58
N TRP A 173 5.11 3.31 -4.43
CA TRP A 173 5.20 4.26 -5.52
C TRP A 173 5.00 5.71 -5.04
N SER A 174 6.08 6.49 -5.15
CA SER A 174 6.10 7.94 -5.03
C SER A 174 6.27 8.62 -6.40
N PRO A 175 5.95 9.92 -6.54
CA PRO A 175 6.10 10.64 -7.81
C PRO A 175 7.48 10.53 -8.47
N ASP A 176 8.54 10.48 -7.66
CA ASP A 176 9.94 10.42 -8.07
C ASP A 176 10.49 8.98 -8.20
N TYR A 177 9.70 7.94 -7.92
CA TYR A 177 10.15 6.55 -7.94
C TYR A 177 10.78 6.15 -9.29
N LEU A 178 10.10 6.46 -10.39
CA LEU A 178 10.59 6.16 -11.73
C LEU A 178 11.74 7.09 -12.16
N ASP A 179 11.99 8.19 -11.44
CA ASP A 179 13.16 9.02 -11.69
C ASP A 179 14.44 8.40 -11.10
N ARG A 180 14.35 7.36 -10.27
CA ARG A 180 15.51 6.74 -9.61
C ARG A 180 15.95 5.49 -10.36
N LEU A 181 17.21 5.49 -10.79
CA LEU A 181 17.77 4.39 -11.59
C LEU A 181 17.78 3.05 -10.84
N TRP A 182 18.00 3.06 -9.52
CA TRP A 182 17.96 1.85 -8.69
C TRP A 182 16.56 1.22 -8.64
N CYS A 183 15.51 2.00 -8.36
CA CYS A 183 14.13 1.53 -8.34
C CYS A 183 13.69 0.95 -9.70
N VAL A 184 14.13 1.60 -10.79
CA VAL A 184 13.89 1.13 -12.16
C VAL A 184 14.65 -0.17 -12.44
N TYR A 185 15.91 -0.25 -12.02
CA TYR A 185 16.71 -1.46 -12.14
C TYR A 185 16.06 -2.64 -11.41
N GLU A 186 15.58 -2.43 -10.18
CA GLU A 186 14.88 -3.44 -9.39
C GLU A 186 13.64 -3.97 -10.12
N LEU A 187 12.77 -3.07 -10.58
CA LEU A 187 11.59 -3.42 -11.35
C LEU A 187 11.93 -4.18 -12.63
N ALA A 188 12.94 -3.72 -13.38
CA ALA A 188 13.37 -4.33 -14.63
C ALA A 188 13.98 -5.73 -14.41
N VAL A 189 14.83 -5.89 -13.41
CA VAL A 189 15.41 -7.22 -13.08
C VAL A 189 14.31 -8.17 -12.61
N PHE A 190 13.40 -7.71 -11.76
CA PHE A 190 12.30 -8.54 -11.24
C PHE A 190 11.42 -9.05 -12.37
N LEU A 191 10.91 -8.16 -13.24
CA LEU A 191 10.04 -8.48 -14.38
C LEU A 191 10.69 -9.34 -15.46
N ARG A 192 12.02 -9.53 -15.41
CA ARG A 192 12.72 -10.47 -16.29
C ARG A 192 12.63 -11.91 -15.80
N THR A 193 12.41 -12.09 -14.52
CA THR A 193 12.46 -13.41 -13.83
C THR A 193 11.12 -13.83 -13.24
N HIS A 194 10.16 -12.91 -13.14
CA HIS A 194 8.85 -13.13 -12.55
C HIS A 194 7.74 -12.64 -13.48
N ASP A 195 6.53 -13.09 -13.18
CA ASP A 195 5.33 -12.62 -13.86
C ASP A 195 4.96 -11.23 -13.35
N LYS A 196 4.17 -10.52 -14.15
CA LYS A 196 3.80 -9.13 -13.83
C LYS A 196 2.80 -9.06 -12.68
N GLU A 197 2.04 -10.13 -12.48
CA GLU A 197 1.08 -10.34 -11.40
C GLU A 197 1.76 -10.41 -10.02
N ASP A 198 3.07 -10.70 -9.99
CA ASP A 198 3.88 -10.73 -8.77
C ASP A 198 4.37 -9.33 -8.34
N VAL A 199 4.07 -8.30 -9.14
CA VAL A 199 4.35 -6.90 -8.80
C VAL A 199 3.12 -6.25 -8.16
N VAL A 200 3.26 -5.89 -6.89
CA VAL A 200 2.25 -5.17 -6.11
C VAL A 200 2.67 -3.70 -6.03
N VAL A 201 1.85 -2.79 -6.56
CA VAL A 201 2.13 -1.34 -6.52
C VAL A 201 1.17 -0.65 -5.57
N VAL A 202 1.72 0.16 -4.66
CA VAL A 202 0.95 1.00 -3.73
C VAL A 202 1.33 2.46 -3.94
N ASN A 203 0.38 3.28 -4.40
CA ASN A 203 0.59 4.71 -4.59
C ASN A 203 0.48 5.46 -3.26
N LEU A 204 1.57 6.12 -2.86
CA LEU A 204 1.62 6.84 -1.58
C LEU A 204 0.75 8.10 -1.57
N ASP A 205 0.59 8.80 -2.69
CA ASP A 205 -0.26 10.01 -2.74
C ASP A 205 -1.74 9.66 -2.75
N HIS A 206 -2.10 8.55 -3.40
CA HIS A 206 -3.43 8.00 -3.32
C HIS A 206 -3.81 7.61 -1.89
N LEU A 207 -2.87 6.95 -1.23
CA LEU A 207 -3.02 6.54 0.16
C LEU A 207 -3.23 7.75 1.08
N LYS A 208 -2.41 8.80 0.92
CA LYS A 208 -2.56 10.07 1.64
C LYS A 208 -3.96 10.65 1.46
N LEU A 209 -4.45 10.68 0.23
CA LEU A 209 -5.78 11.21 -0.08
C LEU A 209 -6.87 10.37 0.61
N CYS A 210 -6.80 9.05 0.52
CA CYS A 210 -7.79 8.16 1.16
C CYS A 210 -7.83 8.34 2.68
N VAL A 211 -6.65 8.38 3.33
CA VAL A 211 -6.54 8.61 4.78
C VAL A 211 -7.05 10.00 5.14
N THR A 212 -6.71 11.04 4.37
CA THR A 212 -7.18 12.41 4.60
C THR A 212 -8.70 12.50 4.51
N LEU A 213 -9.31 11.88 3.49
CA LEU A 213 -10.77 11.85 3.33
C LEU A 213 -11.45 11.08 4.47
N MET A 214 -10.87 9.96 4.91
CA MET A 214 -11.37 9.20 6.06
C MET A 214 -11.34 10.01 7.35
N LEU A 215 -10.22 10.69 7.64
CA LEU A 215 -10.08 11.55 8.81
C LEU A 215 -11.02 12.77 8.75
N ALA A 216 -11.14 13.40 7.58
CA ALA A 216 -12.07 14.50 7.38
C ALA A 216 -13.52 14.07 7.62
N GLN A 217 -13.89 12.86 7.18
CA GLN A 217 -15.21 12.30 7.41
C GLN A 217 -15.47 11.98 8.88
N PHE A 218 -14.51 11.38 9.57
CA PHE A 218 -14.65 11.12 11.00
C PHE A 218 -14.78 12.45 11.79
N THR A 219 -14.00 13.45 11.40
CA THR A 219 -14.06 14.80 11.99
C THR A 219 -15.40 15.49 11.72
N SER A 220 -15.97 15.35 10.52
CA SER A 220 -17.28 15.95 10.22
C SER A 220 -18.40 15.33 11.04
N ILE A 221 -18.40 13.99 11.20
CA ILE A 221 -19.34 13.28 12.08
C ILE A 221 -19.20 13.79 13.51
N LEU A 222 -17.97 13.85 14.03
CA LEU A 222 -17.70 14.35 15.38
C LEU A 222 -18.23 15.77 15.60
N ILE A 223 -18.00 16.67 14.65
CA ILE A 223 -18.49 18.06 14.72
C ILE A 223 -20.02 18.10 14.74
N LEU A 224 -20.69 17.36 13.85
CA LEU A 224 -22.15 17.35 13.78
C LEU A 224 -22.78 16.81 15.06
N SER A 225 -22.23 15.73 15.62
CA SER A 225 -22.67 15.17 16.91
C SER A 225 -22.46 16.14 18.09
N LEU A 226 -21.47 17.04 18.02
CA LEU A 226 -21.24 18.06 19.06
C LEU A 226 -22.17 19.28 18.91
N VAL A 227 -22.46 19.70 17.68
CA VAL A 227 -23.35 20.85 17.39
C VAL A 227 -24.80 20.55 17.80
N GLU A 228 -25.27 19.30 17.66
CA GLU A 228 -26.63 18.92 18.05
C GLU A 228 -26.89 18.99 19.56
N ASN A 229 -25.84 18.98 20.39
CA ASN A 229 -26.00 19.29 21.81
C ASN A 229 -26.58 20.70 22.05
N TYR A 230 -26.65 21.53 21.00
CA TYR A 230 -27.13 22.91 21.05
C TYR A 230 -28.50 23.14 20.37
N ASP A 231 -28.94 22.33 19.40
CA ASP A 231 -30.25 22.52 18.75
C ASP A 231 -30.81 21.25 18.06
N SER A 232 -32.11 21.01 18.18
CA SER A 232 -32.80 19.79 17.75
C SER A 232 -33.12 19.79 16.25
N THR A 233 -32.14 19.55 15.39
CA THR A 233 -32.35 19.51 13.93
C THR A 233 -31.90 18.20 13.27
N LEU A 234 -32.88 17.30 13.07
CA LEU A 234 -32.78 16.03 12.33
C LEU A 234 -32.19 16.16 10.90
N SER A 235 -32.27 17.35 10.29
CA SER A 235 -31.73 17.63 8.96
C SER A 235 -30.21 17.56 8.88
N LEU A 236 -29.49 18.00 9.92
CA LEU A 236 -28.01 18.04 9.93
C LEU A 236 -27.37 16.65 9.93
N HIS A 237 -27.98 15.67 10.63
CA HIS A 237 -27.51 14.29 10.64
C HIS A 237 -27.65 13.63 9.27
N SER A 238 -28.82 13.77 8.64
CA SER A 238 -29.04 13.23 7.30
C SER A 238 -28.04 13.77 6.26
N MET A 239 -27.62 15.04 6.41
CA MET A 239 -26.57 15.66 5.59
C MET A 239 -25.17 15.13 5.92
N GLY A 240 -24.85 14.87 7.20
CA GLY A 240 -23.60 14.24 7.62
C GLY A 240 -23.43 12.79 7.14
N TYR A 241 -24.51 12.02 7.16
CA TYR A 241 -24.52 10.66 6.61
C TYR A 241 -24.46 10.65 5.09
N ALA A 242 -25.19 11.56 4.42
CA ALA A 242 -25.10 11.70 2.98
C ALA A 242 -23.69 12.15 2.53
N SER A 243 -23.05 13.06 3.27
CA SER A 243 -21.67 13.47 3.00
C SER A 243 -20.68 12.33 3.27
N GLY A 244 -20.91 11.51 4.30
CA GLY A 244 -20.09 10.32 4.58
C GLY A 244 -20.20 9.22 3.57
N LEU A 245 -21.42 8.97 3.08
CA LEU A 245 -21.65 8.05 1.99
C LEU A 245 -21.02 8.58 0.71
N ALA A 246 -21.18 9.88 0.39
CA ALA A 246 -20.55 10.51 -0.76
C ALA A 246 -19.01 10.44 -0.69
N THR A 247 -18.40 10.74 0.47
CA THR A 247 -16.95 10.61 0.69
C THR A 247 -16.50 9.15 0.54
N SER A 248 -17.24 8.19 1.11
CA SER A 248 -16.92 6.77 0.98
C SER A 248 -17.03 6.28 -0.47
N LEU A 249 -18.00 6.80 -1.23
CA LEU A 249 -18.15 6.54 -2.66
C LEU A 249 -17.08 7.25 -3.49
N LEU A 250 -16.60 8.43 -3.09
CA LEU A 250 -15.48 9.14 -3.73
C LEU A 250 -14.16 8.43 -3.47
N ILE A 251 -13.90 7.99 -2.23
CA ILE A 251 -12.78 7.11 -1.88
C ILE A 251 -12.90 5.81 -2.67
N GLY A 252 -14.09 5.21 -2.76
CA GLY A 252 -14.38 4.02 -3.57
C GLY A 252 -14.14 4.22 -5.08
N ARG A 253 -14.56 5.35 -5.64
CA ARG A 253 -14.31 5.72 -7.05
C ARG A 253 -12.85 6.04 -7.31
N LYS A 254 -12.15 6.64 -6.35
CA LYS A 254 -10.72 6.95 -6.46
C LYS A 254 -9.89 5.68 -6.29
N THR A 255 -10.22 4.81 -5.35
CA THR A 255 -9.63 3.46 -5.27
C THR A 255 -9.98 2.62 -6.51
N PHE A 256 -11.13 2.83 -7.16
CA PHE A 256 -11.38 2.31 -8.52
C PHE A 256 -10.46 2.97 -9.57
N ALA A 257 -10.20 4.26 -9.46
CA ALA A 257 -9.16 4.96 -10.22
C ALA A 257 -7.73 4.51 -9.83
N CYS A 258 -7.53 3.64 -8.83
CA CYS A 258 -6.27 2.91 -8.67
C CYS A 258 -5.97 2.06 -9.93
N SER A 259 -7.02 1.69 -10.69
CA SER A 259 -6.85 1.15 -12.05
C SER A 259 -6.30 2.20 -13.04
N GLU A 260 -6.74 3.47 -12.97
CA GLU A 260 -6.13 4.58 -13.72
C GLU A 260 -4.71 4.91 -13.23
N GLU A 261 -4.41 4.69 -11.95
CA GLU A 261 -3.09 4.88 -11.39
C GLU A 261 -2.13 3.79 -11.83
N TRP A 262 -2.60 2.53 -11.91
CA TRP A 262 -1.88 1.47 -12.60
C TRP A 262 -1.66 1.82 -14.07
N LEU A 263 -2.67 2.36 -14.77
CA LEU A 263 -2.52 2.84 -16.15
C LEU A 263 -1.54 4.02 -16.24
N THR A 264 -1.50 4.89 -15.23
CA THR A 264 -0.57 6.02 -15.13
C THR A 264 0.85 5.53 -14.88
N PHE A 265 1.03 4.58 -13.97
CA PHE A 265 2.29 3.90 -13.73
C PHE A 265 2.76 3.20 -15.00
N CYS A 266 1.90 2.39 -15.64
CA CYS A 266 2.18 1.74 -16.93
C CYS A 266 2.53 2.75 -18.03
N SER A 267 1.80 3.86 -18.12
CA SER A 267 2.03 4.94 -19.09
C SER A 267 3.39 5.60 -18.86
N LYS A 268 3.71 5.91 -17.59
CA LYS A 268 5.02 6.43 -17.21
C LYS A 268 6.14 5.43 -17.50
N VAL A 269 5.94 4.14 -17.20
CA VAL A 269 6.90 3.07 -17.52
C VAL A 269 7.11 2.95 -19.03
N LYS A 270 6.05 3.03 -19.86
CA LYS A 270 6.17 3.02 -21.34
C LYS A 270 6.95 4.22 -21.88
N ARG A 271 6.77 5.39 -21.27
CA ARG A 271 7.48 6.64 -21.66
C ARG A 271 8.84 6.77 -20.99
N PHE A 272 9.12 5.94 -20.01
CA PHE A 272 10.35 6.00 -19.24
C PHE A 272 11.53 5.68 -20.16
N ARG A 273 12.60 6.44 -19.95
CA ARG A 273 13.84 6.31 -20.70
C ARG A 273 14.94 6.11 -19.69
N VAL A 274 15.63 4.97 -19.80
CA VAL A 274 16.67 4.58 -18.84
C VAL A 274 17.67 5.72 -18.71
N HIS A 275 18.14 6.30 -19.83
CA HIS A 275 19.10 7.41 -19.89
C HIS A 275 18.71 8.66 -19.05
N LYS A 276 17.42 8.91 -18.80
CA LYS A 276 16.94 10.06 -18.02
C LYS A 276 16.86 9.82 -16.51
N ALA A 277 16.97 8.57 -16.05
CA ALA A 277 16.93 8.25 -14.64
C ALA A 277 18.12 8.88 -13.89
N LYS A 278 17.86 9.38 -12.69
CA LYS A 278 18.84 9.96 -11.78
C LYS A 278 19.50 8.85 -10.95
N CYS A 279 20.79 9.00 -10.73
CA CYS A 279 21.58 8.17 -9.82
C CYS A 279 22.58 9.09 -9.11
N SER A 280 22.79 8.89 -7.81
CA SER A 280 23.76 9.68 -7.03
C SER A 280 25.20 9.37 -7.39
N SER A 281 25.47 8.16 -7.88
CA SER A 281 26.80 7.66 -8.24
C SER A 281 26.91 7.51 -9.76
N THR A 282 27.86 8.24 -10.37
CA THR A 282 28.11 8.17 -11.81
C THR A 282 28.63 6.78 -12.23
N ALA A 283 29.43 6.14 -11.38
CA ALA A 283 29.95 4.80 -11.63
C ALA A 283 28.82 3.76 -11.64
N ASP A 284 27.94 3.80 -10.63
CA ASP A 284 26.79 2.89 -10.56
C ASP A 284 25.80 3.16 -11.69
N SER A 285 25.62 4.43 -12.06
CA SER A 285 24.78 4.85 -13.18
C SER A 285 25.16 4.14 -14.48
N MET A 286 26.45 4.11 -14.84
CA MET A 286 26.90 3.43 -16.05
C MET A 286 26.67 1.92 -15.96
N ASN A 287 27.01 1.30 -14.82
CA ASN A 287 26.87 -0.15 -14.64
C ASN A 287 25.40 -0.61 -14.72
N LEU A 288 24.49 0.09 -14.04
CA LEU A 288 23.07 -0.22 -14.04
C LEU A 288 22.44 -0.03 -15.41
N ARG A 289 22.78 1.06 -16.11
CA ARG A 289 22.33 1.32 -17.48
C ARG A 289 22.77 0.20 -18.42
N ASN A 290 24.05 -0.13 -18.41
CA ASN A 290 24.60 -1.20 -19.22
C ASN A 290 23.95 -2.55 -18.91
N SER A 291 23.66 -2.81 -17.62
CA SER A 291 22.91 -4.00 -17.21
C SER A 291 21.52 -4.02 -17.85
N ILE A 292 20.72 -2.96 -17.64
CA ILE A 292 19.35 -2.86 -18.19
C ILE A 292 19.35 -2.99 -19.72
N THR A 293 20.21 -2.24 -20.42
CA THR A 293 20.36 -2.32 -21.88
C THR A 293 20.81 -3.70 -22.34
N GLY A 294 21.69 -4.38 -21.59
CA GLY A 294 22.07 -5.76 -21.87
C GLY A 294 20.93 -6.77 -21.68
N MET A 295 19.96 -6.47 -20.80
CA MET A 295 18.81 -7.34 -20.55
C MET A 295 17.69 -7.17 -21.59
N TYR A 296 17.41 -5.93 -21.97
CA TYR A 296 16.26 -5.57 -22.81
C TYR A 296 16.64 -5.18 -24.25
N GLY A 297 17.95 -5.11 -24.55
CA GLY A 297 18.48 -4.62 -25.82
C GLY A 297 18.75 -3.11 -25.83
N PRO A 298 19.46 -2.59 -26.86
CA PRO A 298 19.49 -1.17 -27.16
C PRO A 298 18.05 -0.66 -27.37
N GLU A 299 17.78 0.60 -27.01
CA GLU A 299 16.44 1.22 -27.10
C GLU A 299 15.86 1.08 -28.53
N GLU A 300 15.10 0.00 -28.80
CA GLU A 300 14.18 -0.01 -29.93
C GLU A 300 12.97 0.85 -29.56
N PRO A 301 12.49 1.70 -30.48
CA PRO A 301 11.24 2.39 -30.28
C PRO A 301 10.13 1.33 -30.27
N GLU A 302 9.43 1.21 -29.13
CA GLU A 302 8.19 0.44 -28.98
C GLU A 302 8.29 -1.10 -28.91
N ARG A 303 9.00 -1.65 -27.93
CA ARG A 303 8.51 -2.90 -27.31
C ARG A 303 7.60 -2.57 -26.14
N SER A 304 6.29 -2.65 -26.39
CA SER A 304 5.29 -2.56 -25.35
C SER A 304 5.52 -3.63 -24.29
N MET A 305 5.71 -3.22 -23.03
CA MET A 305 5.43 -4.11 -21.90
C MET A 305 3.95 -4.50 -22.02
N SER A 306 3.69 -5.75 -22.43
CA SER A 306 2.34 -6.29 -22.54
C SER A 306 1.62 -6.23 -21.20
N GLN A 307 0.29 -6.08 -21.20
CA GLN A 307 -0.48 -5.84 -19.97
C GLN A 307 -0.53 -7.08 -19.05
N PRO A 308 -0.37 -6.93 -17.73
CA PRO A 308 -0.75 -7.94 -16.74
C PRO A 308 -2.26 -8.02 -16.52
N GLY A 309 -2.72 -9.20 -16.11
CA GLY A 309 -4.08 -9.45 -15.67
C GLY A 309 -4.42 -8.74 -14.36
N CYS A 310 -5.61 -8.16 -14.28
CA CYS A 310 -6.05 -7.40 -13.12
C CYS A 310 -6.70 -8.32 -12.05
N PRO A 311 -6.26 -8.29 -10.78
CA PRO A 311 -6.83 -9.09 -9.70
C PRO A 311 -8.14 -8.45 -9.17
N LEU A 312 -9.15 -8.33 -10.03
CA LEU A 312 -10.40 -7.59 -9.73
C LEU A 312 -11.58 -8.49 -9.31
N ARG A 313 -11.47 -9.82 -9.42
CA ARG A 313 -12.65 -10.71 -9.31
C ARG A 313 -13.26 -10.75 -7.91
N LEU A 314 -12.44 -10.74 -6.85
CA LEU A 314 -12.91 -10.82 -5.46
C LEU A 314 -13.54 -9.50 -4.96
N PHE A 315 -13.12 -8.36 -5.53
CA PHE A 315 -13.67 -7.05 -5.19
C PHE A 315 -15.05 -6.83 -5.81
N TRP A 316 -15.27 -7.31 -7.05
CA TRP A 316 -16.56 -7.24 -7.74
C TRP A 316 -17.68 -7.97 -7.00
N GLU A 317 -17.40 -9.14 -6.41
CA GLU A 317 -18.40 -9.90 -5.66
C GLU A 317 -18.80 -9.20 -4.34
N LEU A 318 -17.85 -8.58 -3.65
CA LEU A 318 -18.10 -7.84 -2.41
C LEU A 318 -18.80 -6.49 -2.65
N PHE A 319 -18.42 -5.78 -3.70
CA PHE A 319 -19.03 -4.49 -4.08
C PHE A 319 -20.47 -4.64 -4.55
N ALA A 320 -20.77 -5.69 -5.34
CA ALA A 320 -22.13 -6.00 -5.77
C ALA A 320 -23.04 -6.33 -4.57
N HIS A 321 -22.55 -7.08 -3.58
CA HIS A 321 -23.30 -7.37 -2.36
C HIS A 321 -23.54 -6.14 -1.47
N LEU A 322 -22.57 -5.23 -1.36
CA LEU A 322 -22.71 -4.01 -0.57
C LEU A 322 -23.74 -3.04 -1.19
N ILE A 323 -23.70 -2.85 -2.52
CA ILE A 323 -24.70 -2.04 -3.23
C ILE A 323 -26.10 -2.65 -3.11
N PHE A 324 -26.22 -3.97 -3.26
CA PHE A 324 -27.50 -4.65 -3.12
C PHE A 324 -28.11 -4.47 -1.72
N LEU A 325 -27.28 -4.59 -0.67
CA LEU A 325 -27.72 -4.36 0.72
C LEU A 325 -28.16 -2.91 0.96
N LEU A 326 -27.39 -1.93 0.48
CA LEU A 326 -27.71 -0.51 0.67
C LEU A 326 -28.96 -0.06 -0.10
N LEU A 327 -29.14 -0.53 -1.33
CA LEU A 327 -30.33 -0.25 -2.13
C LEU A 327 -31.58 -0.92 -1.54
N SER A 328 -31.44 -2.14 -1.00
CA SER A 328 -32.57 -2.84 -0.35
C SER A 328 -33.04 -2.14 0.93
N GLN A 329 -32.12 -1.57 1.72
CA GLN A 329 -32.46 -0.85 2.95
C GLN A 329 -33.05 0.54 2.68
N GLY A 330 -32.50 1.29 1.71
CA GLY A 330 -33.07 2.56 1.29
C GLY A 330 -34.47 2.43 0.70
N TYR A 331 -34.70 1.39 -0.10
CA TYR A 331 -36.01 1.10 -0.69
C TYR A 331 -37.06 0.73 0.36
N TYR A 332 -36.68 -0.07 1.38
CA TYR A 332 -37.58 -0.44 2.47
C TYR A 332 -37.98 0.75 3.36
N ALA A 333 -37.05 1.66 3.65
CA ALA A 333 -37.33 2.85 4.46
C ALA A 333 -38.30 3.83 3.76
N VAL A 334 -38.17 3.98 2.43
CA VAL A 334 -39.09 4.79 1.62
C VAL A 334 -40.48 4.13 1.54
N LEU A 335 -40.55 2.81 1.35
CA LEU A 335 -41.83 2.09 1.32
C LEU A 335 -42.57 2.13 2.66
N GLN A 336 -41.87 2.02 3.80
CA GLN A 336 -42.50 2.15 5.11
C GLN A 336 -43.00 3.57 5.43
N ARG A 337 -42.44 4.59 4.78
CA ARG A 337 -42.89 5.98 4.93
C ARG A 337 -44.13 6.23 4.07
N LEU A 338 -44.11 5.77 2.82
CA LEU A 338 -45.26 5.81 1.91
C LEU A 338 -46.44 4.96 2.42
N SER A 339 -46.16 3.83 3.09
CA SER A 339 -47.20 3.01 3.72
C SER A 339 -47.72 3.57 5.03
N ARG A 340 -47.12 4.61 5.63
CA ARG A 340 -47.69 5.29 6.81
C ARG A 340 -48.54 6.50 6.42
N GLU A 341 -48.19 7.18 5.33
CA GLU A 341 -48.97 8.29 4.81
C GLU A 341 -50.29 7.85 4.15
N LYS A 342 -50.36 6.63 3.59
CA LYS A 342 -51.59 6.08 2.99
C LYS A 342 -52.68 5.65 3.98
N TRP A 343 -52.41 5.62 5.29
CA TRP A 343 -53.39 5.19 6.31
C TRP A 343 -53.82 6.31 7.27
N ASN A 344 -53.41 7.55 7.00
CA ASN A 344 -53.80 8.75 7.76
C ASN A 344 -54.61 9.74 6.90
N LEU A 345 -55.43 9.24 5.97
CA LEU A 345 -56.43 9.99 5.22
C LEU A 345 -57.80 9.34 5.35
#